data_AF-A0A7S1JLL1-F1
#
_entry.id   AF-A0A7S1JLL1-F1
#
_cell.length_a   1.000
_cell.length_b   1.000
_cell.length_c   1.000
_cell.angle_alpha   90.00
_cell.angle_beta   90.00
_cell.angle_gamma   90.00
#
_symmetry.space_group_name_H-M   'P 1'
#
loop_
_entity.id
_entity.type
_entity.pdbx_description
1 polymer ?
#
loop_
_entity_poly.entity_id
_entity_poly.type
_entity_poly.pdbx_seq_one_letter_code
_entity_poly.pdbx_strand_id
1 'polypeptide(L)'
;RYGRRRKRRRQGKAAIGALESSNGANDTQGEGESPAGECGDDAMVLLYLHGGEFLSGDVRHSRREESFVLELARGTHRELRRRRKRRWCGIQRLSVFSPSYPLAYNATFQEMVDAVVEAHRELIDLVGGDGKAIILVGNGSGGNLALQLLRHGDGCHP
;
A
#
# COMPACT_ATOMS: atom_id res chain seq x y z
N ARG A 1 19.93 -7.45 -46.02
CA ARG A 1 21.27 -7.10 -45.49
C ARG A 1 21.19 -7.10 -43.96
N TYR A 2 21.52 -8.20 -43.29
CA TYR A 2 21.62 -8.24 -41.82
C TYR A 2 23.02 -8.71 -41.42
N GLY A 3 23.76 -7.83 -40.77
CA GLY A 3 25.16 -7.99 -40.41
C GLY A 3 25.35 -8.75 -39.10
N ARG A 4 26.29 -9.69 -39.13
CA ARG A 4 26.85 -10.46 -38.01
C ARG A 4 27.79 -9.60 -37.14
N ARG A 5 27.88 -9.88 -35.83
CA ARG A 5 29.12 -9.90 -35.00
C ARG A 5 28.75 -10.30 -33.55
N ARG A 6 28.91 -11.54 -33.09
CA ARG A 6 30.10 -12.31 -32.62
C ARG A 6 30.94 -11.71 -31.48
N LYS A 7 30.94 -12.49 -30.37
CA LYS A 7 32.01 -12.84 -29.41
C LYS A 7 32.44 -11.82 -28.35
N ARG A 8 32.37 -12.23 -27.08
CA ARG A 8 33.56 -12.52 -26.24
C ARG A 8 33.21 -13.32 -24.97
N ARG A 9 33.89 -14.47 -24.82
CA ARG A 9 34.14 -15.21 -23.59
C ARG A 9 35.01 -14.37 -22.65
N ARG A 10 34.80 -14.45 -21.33
CA ARG A 10 35.89 -14.58 -20.35
C ARG A 10 35.43 -15.44 -19.16
N GLN A 11 36.27 -16.44 -18.87
CA GLN A 11 36.29 -17.25 -17.66
C GLN A 11 36.99 -16.48 -16.53
N GLY A 12 36.66 -16.82 -15.29
CA GLY A 12 37.42 -16.53 -14.06
C GLY A 12 36.61 -17.10 -12.89
N LYS A 13 36.87 -18.36 -12.48
CA LYS A 13 37.76 -18.80 -11.39
C LYS A 13 37.31 -18.35 -9.99
N ALA A 14 37.19 -19.36 -9.15
CA ALA A 14 36.74 -19.39 -7.77
C ALA A 14 37.60 -18.58 -6.79
N ALA A 15 37.00 -18.22 -5.66
CA ALA A 15 37.68 -18.18 -4.37
C ALA A 15 36.69 -18.47 -3.24
N ILE A 16 36.93 -19.58 -2.55
CA ILE A 16 36.42 -19.93 -1.24
C ILE A 16 37.27 -19.16 -0.22
N GLY A 17 36.65 -18.63 0.84
CA GLY A 17 37.33 -18.04 1.98
C GLY A 17 36.41 -18.00 3.19
N ALA A 18 36.62 -18.96 4.09
CA ALA A 18 36.06 -19.02 5.44
C ALA A 18 37.05 -18.38 6.45
N LEU A 19 36.59 -18.23 7.70
CA LEU A 19 37.31 -17.78 8.92
C LEU A 19 37.55 -16.25 8.95
N GLU A 20 37.39 -15.52 10.07
CA GLU A 20 37.51 -15.89 11.48
C GLU A 20 36.88 -14.81 12.39
N SER A 21 36.59 -15.21 13.62
CA SER A 21 36.08 -14.42 14.74
C SER A 21 37.10 -13.40 15.28
N SER A 22 36.64 -12.25 15.79
CA SER A 22 37.28 -11.61 16.96
C SER A 22 36.33 -10.64 17.66
N ASN A 23 36.15 -10.88 18.96
CA ASN A 23 35.55 -10.00 19.94
C ASN A 23 36.22 -8.62 20.00
N GLY A 24 35.42 -7.59 20.23
CA GLY A 24 35.89 -6.27 20.63
C GLY A 24 34.75 -5.54 21.34
N ALA A 25 34.68 -5.69 22.67
CA ALA A 25 33.91 -4.81 23.52
C ALA A 25 34.45 -3.39 23.37
N ASN A 26 33.57 -2.43 23.08
CA ASN A 26 33.85 -1.02 23.28
C ASN A 26 32.60 -0.40 23.91
N ASP A 27 32.69 -0.24 25.23
CA ASP A 27 31.92 0.73 25.98
C ASP A 27 32.38 2.13 25.57
N THR A 28 31.55 2.82 24.81
CA THR A 28 31.63 4.27 24.66
C THR A 28 30.24 4.84 24.85
N GLN A 29 30.00 5.38 26.05
CA GLN A 29 28.91 6.30 26.33
C GLN A 29 29.11 7.55 25.46
N GLY A 30 28.40 7.58 24.33
CA GLY A 30 28.12 8.79 23.58
C GLY A 30 26.65 9.09 23.74
N GLU A 31 26.32 10.22 24.36
CA GLU A 31 25.01 10.86 24.23
C GLU A 31 24.82 11.24 22.75
N GLY A 32 24.38 10.26 21.97
CA GLY A 32 23.92 10.48 20.61
C GLY A 32 22.53 11.08 20.69
N GLU A 33 22.43 12.37 20.36
CA GLU A 33 21.20 12.96 19.87
C GLU A 33 20.50 11.95 18.97
N SER A 34 19.35 11.42 19.40
CA SER A 34 18.56 10.52 18.58
C SER A 34 18.33 11.23 17.24
N PRO A 35 18.83 10.70 16.11
CA PRO A 35 18.55 11.29 14.82
C PRO A 35 17.03 11.36 14.72
N ALA A 36 16.50 12.54 14.41
CA ALA A 36 15.08 12.75 14.16
C ALA A 36 14.60 11.60 13.27
N GLY A 37 13.79 10.70 13.85
CA GLY A 37 13.57 9.35 13.32
C GLY A 37 13.45 9.35 11.81
N GLU A 38 14.32 8.58 11.16
CA GLU A 38 14.28 8.38 9.71
C GLU A 38 12.85 8.01 9.35
N CYS A 39 12.22 8.87 8.57
CA CYS A 39 10.86 8.67 8.16
C CYS A 39 10.88 7.52 7.16
N GLY A 40 10.53 6.31 7.63
CA GLY A 40 10.48 5.11 6.81
C GLY A 40 9.70 5.36 5.52
N ASP A 41 10.17 4.75 4.43
CA ASP A 41 9.50 4.73 3.13
C ASP A 41 8.25 3.83 3.18
N ASP A 42 7.31 4.15 4.07
CA ASP A 42 6.09 3.37 4.22
C ASP A 42 5.19 3.63 3.01
N ALA A 43 5.15 2.64 2.11
CA ALA A 43 4.21 2.64 1.00
C ALA A 43 2.80 2.46 1.54
N MET A 44 1.92 3.41 1.26
CA MET A 44 0.51 3.37 1.63
C MET A 44 -0.31 2.92 0.41
N VAL A 45 -1.36 2.15 0.65
CA VAL A 45 -2.34 1.78 -0.38
C VAL A 45 -3.70 2.29 0.00
N LEU A 46 -4.37 2.95 -0.92
CA LEU A 46 -5.73 3.44 -0.78
C LEU A 46 -6.68 2.41 -1.40
N LEU A 47 -7.45 1.73 -0.56
CA LEU A 47 -8.53 0.84 -1.01
C LEU A 47 -9.76 1.70 -1.33
N TYR A 48 -10.04 1.89 -2.62
CA TYR A 48 -11.11 2.75 -3.12
C TYR A 48 -12.36 1.95 -3.54
N LEU A 49 -13.48 2.21 -2.88
CA LEU A 49 -14.78 1.62 -3.17
C LEU A 49 -15.68 2.64 -3.88
N HIS A 50 -16.08 2.33 -5.11
CA HIS A 50 -16.79 3.27 -5.96
C HIS A 50 -18.25 3.50 -5.51
N GLY A 51 -18.81 4.63 -5.91
CA GLY A 51 -20.23 4.91 -5.72
C GLY A 51 -21.12 4.21 -6.74
N GLY A 52 -22.33 4.74 -6.93
CA GLY A 52 -23.28 4.26 -7.94
C GLY A 52 -24.47 3.48 -7.39
N GLU A 53 -24.78 3.67 -6.11
CA GLU A 53 -25.94 3.09 -5.41
C GLU A 53 -26.02 1.56 -5.52
N PHE A 54 -24.86 0.91 -5.67
CA PHE A 54 -24.71 -0.52 -5.94
C PHE A 54 -25.33 -1.01 -7.26
N LEU A 55 -25.89 -0.12 -8.07
CA LEU A 55 -26.53 -0.44 -9.35
C LEU A 55 -25.60 -0.17 -10.53
N SER A 56 -24.58 0.65 -10.32
CA SER A 56 -23.67 1.12 -11.34
C SER A 56 -22.27 1.36 -10.77
N GLY A 57 -21.30 1.56 -11.66
CA GLY A 57 -19.90 1.70 -11.31
C GLY A 57 -19.09 0.49 -11.77
N ASP A 58 -17.88 0.77 -12.24
CA ASP A 58 -16.85 -0.20 -12.62
C ASP A 58 -15.52 0.53 -12.39
N VAL A 59 -14.46 -0.23 -12.16
CA VAL A 59 -13.06 0.22 -12.04
C VAL A 59 -12.69 1.19 -13.17
N ARG A 60 -13.27 1.04 -14.38
CA ARG A 60 -13.05 2.00 -15.48
C ARG A 60 -13.60 3.40 -15.19
N HIS A 61 -14.77 3.51 -14.56
CA HIS A 61 -15.32 4.78 -14.08
C HIS A 61 -14.54 5.26 -12.85
N SER A 62 -14.15 4.33 -11.97
CA SER A 62 -13.30 4.61 -10.80
C SER A 62 -11.99 5.27 -11.21
N ARG A 63 -11.33 4.92 -12.32
CA ARG A 63 -10.04 5.55 -12.72
C ARG A 63 -10.03 7.07 -12.78
N ARG A 64 -11.14 7.69 -13.17
CA ARG A 64 -11.26 9.17 -13.15
C ARG A 64 -11.37 9.70 -11.72
N GLU A 65 -12.14 9.02 -10.89
CA GLU A 65 -12.31 9.35 -9.47
C GLU A 65 -11.05 9.03 -8.64
N GLU A 66 -10.34 7.94 -8.94
CA GLU A 66 -9.05 7.55 -8.36
C GLU A 66 -8.01 8.65 -8.58
N SER A 67 -7.97 9.24 -9.77
CA SER A 67 -7.06 10.36 -10.07
C SER A 67 -7.39 11.58 -9.20
N PHE A 68 -8.67 11.88 -9.02
CA PHE A 68 -9.12 12.96 -8.14
C PHE A 68 -8.82 12.67 -6.67
N VAL A 69 -9.04 11.44 -6.20
CA VAL A 69 -8.74 11.01 -4.83
C VAL A 69 -7.23 11.05 -4.57
N LEU A 70 -6.41 10.61 -5.52
CA LEU A 70 -4.95 10.74 -5.45
C LEU A 70 -4.50 12.19 -5.41
N GLU A 71 -5.11 13.05 -6.21
CA GLU A 71 -4.82 14.48 -6.21
C GLU A 71 -5.18 15.13 -4.86
N LEU A 72 -6.37 14.80 -4.33
CA LEU A 72 -6.81 15.26 -3.01
C LEU A 72 -5.88 14.76 -1.90
N ALA A 73 -5.53 13.48 -1.90
CA ALA A 73 -4.61 12.88 -0.93
C ALA A 73 -3.23 13.54 -0.97
N ARG A 74 -2.68 13.77 -2.18
CA ARG A 74 -1.41 14.49 -2.38
C ARG A 74 -1.51 15.96 -1.94
N GLY A 75 -2.62 16.62 -2.23
CA GLY A 75 -2.89 18.01 -1.83
C GLY A 75 -2.95 18.15 -0.31
N THR A 76 -3.72 17.30 0.37
CA THR A 76 -3.84 17.25 1.83
C THR A 76 -2.50 16.89 2.48
N HIS A 77 -1.73 15.95 1.91
CA HIS A 77 -0.39 15.62 2.40
C HIS A 77 0.56 16.82 2.32
N ARG A 78 0.59 17.54 1.19
CA ARG A 78 1.38 18.78 1.04
C ARG A 78 0.99 19.83 2.07
N GLU A 79 -0.31 20.04 2.27
CA GLU A 79 -0.82 21.03 3.22
C GLU A 79 -0.50 20.66 4.67
N LEU A 80 -0.64 19.39 5.05
CA LEU A 80 -0.29 18.90 6.38
C LEU A 80 1.23 18.97 6.64
N ARG A 81 2.06 18.70 5.62
CA ARG A 81 3.52 18.87 5.68
C ARG A 81 3.90 20.33 5.94
N ARG A 82 3.25 21.29 5.27
CA ARG A 82 3.47 22.74 5.50
C ARG A 82 3.16 23.14 6.94
N ARG A 83 2.13 22.55 7.55
CA ARG A 83 1.70 22.85 8.92
C ARG A 83 2.58 22.21 10.01
N ARG A 84 3.70 21.55 9.67
CA ARG A 84 4.63 20.87 10.59
C ARG A 84 3.94 19.92 11.60
N LYS A 85 2.76 19.39 11.27
CA LYS A 85 2.10 18.36 12.10
C LYS A 85 2.83 17.04 11.85
N ARG A 86 3.76 16.71 12.76
CA ARG A 86 4.82 15.67 12.70
C ARG A 86 4.41 14.21 12.42
N ARG A 87 3.17 13.87 12.06
CA ARG A 87 2.74 12.47 11.92
C ARG A 87 2.49 11.95 10.50
N TRP A 88 2.45 12.82 9.49
CA TRP A 88 2.20 12.40 8.10
C TRP A 88 3.45 12.42 7.21
N CYS A 89 4.65 12.43 7.81
CA CYS A 89 5.89 12.65 7.07
C CYS A 89 6.31 11.47 6.15
N GLY A 90 5.64 10.31 6.19
CA GLY A 90 6.09 9.08 5.53
C GLY A 90 5.40 8.68 4.23
N ILE A 91 4.35 9.37 3.77
CA ILE A 91 3.63 8.97 2.55
C ILE A 91 4.43 9.39 1.30
N GLN A 92 5.49 8.65 0.99
CA GLN A 92 6.29 8.87 -0.22
C GLN A 92 5.69 8.15 -1.42
N ARG A 93 4.95 7.05 -1.18
CA ARG A 93 4.33 6.23 -2.22
C ARG A 93 2.90 5.90 -1.80
N LEU A 94 1.93 6.51 -2.50
CA LEU A 94 0.52 6.20 -2.36
C LEU A 94 0.04 5.53 -3.65
N SER A 95 -0.39 4.27 -3.54
CA SER A 95 -1.04 3.51 -4.61
C SER A 95 -2.54 3.49 -4.38
N VAL A 96 -3.34 3.34 -5.43
CA VAL A 96 -4.78 3.09 -5.30
C VAL A 96 -5.09 1.69 -5.78
N PHE A 97 -5.90 0.98 -5.01
CA PHE A 97 -6.47 -0.30 -5.36
C PHE A 97 -7.99 -0.17 -5.32
N SER A 98 -8.66 -0.36 -6.46
CA SER A 98 -10.13 -0.33 -6.54
C SER A 98 -10.63 -1.70 -7.01
N PRO A 99 -11.16 -2.53 -6.10
CA PRO A 99 -11.66 -3.84 -6.49
C PRO A 99 -12.98 -3.73 -7.25
N SER A 100 -13.19 -4.65 -8.18
CA SER A 100 -14.53 -4.91 -8.72
C SER A 100 -15.30 -5.79 -7.73
N TYR A 101 -16.54 -5.41 -7.41
CA TYR A 101 -17.49 -6.21 -6.63
C TYR A 101 -18.81 -6.34 -7.40
N PRO A 102 -19.63 -7.38 -7.12
CA PRO A 102 -20.88 -7.56 -7.83
C PRO A 102 -21.86 -6.42 -7.55
N LEU A 103 -22.77 -6.16 -8.50
CA LEU A 103 -23.77 -5.11 -8.41
C LEU A 103 -25.15 -5.69 -8.05
N ALA A 104 -26.04 -4.86 -7.53
CA ALA A 104 -27.31 -5.26 -6.90
C ALA A 104 -28.28 -6.01 -7.82
N TYR A 105 -28.14 -5.87 -9.14
CA TYR A 105 -28.95 -6.63 -10.09
C TYR A 105 -28.55 -8.10 -10.20
N ASN A 106 -27.35 -8.47 -9.71
CA ASN A 106 -26.79 -9.82 -9.78
C ASN A 106 -26.41 -10.40 -8.41
N ALA A 107 -26.45 -9.61 -7.34
CA ALA A 107 -26.01 -10.01 -6.01
C ALA A 107 -26.77 -9.26 -4.91
N THR A 108 -26.90 -9.91 -3.77
CA THR A 108 -27.34 -9.33 -2.51
C THR A 108 -26.28 -8.38 -1.96
N PHE A 109 -26.69 -7.49 -1.04
CA PHE A 109 -25.74 -6.59 -0.36
C PHE A 109 -24.66 -7.36 0.41
N GLN A 110 -25.00 -8.50 1.03
CA GLN A 110 -24.04 -9.31 1.77
C GLN A 110 -22.96 -9.88 0.84
N GLU A 111 -23.33 -10.38 -0.34
CA GLU A 111 -22.36 -10.89 -1.33
C GLU A 111 -21.40 -9.80 -1.81
N MET A 112 -21.84 -8.53 -1.87
CA MET A 112 -20.94 -7.40 -2.17
C MET A 112 -19.96 -7.14 -1.03
N VAL A 113 -20.45 -7.19 0.21
CA VAL A 113 -19.61 -7.03 1.41
C VAL A 113 -18.57 -8.14 1.45
N ASP A 114 -18.97 -9.39 1.21
CA ASP A 114 -18.09 -10.55 1.21
C ASP A 114 -16.99 -10.41 0.15
N ALA A 115 -17.34 -9.98 -1.09
CA ALA A 115 -16.37 -9.73 -2.15
C ALA A 115 -15.36 -8.61 -1.79
N VAL A 116 -15.81 -7.54 -1.12
CA VAL A 116 -14.93 -6.46 -0.66
C VAL A 116 -14.04 -6.91 0.50
N VAL A 117 -14.55 -7.75 1.41
CA VAL A 117 -13.77 -8.34 2.50
C VAL A 117 -12.68 -9.26 1.94
N GLU A 118 -12.99 -10.08 0.95
CA GLU A 118 -12.02 -10.93 0.26
C GLU A 118 -10.92 -10.09 -0.39
N ALA A 119 -11.29 -9.08 -1.19
CA ALA A 119 -10.33 -8.17 -1.83
C ALA A 119 -9.46 -7.40 -0.80
N HIS A 120 -10.01 -7.04 0.35
CA HIS A 120 -9.26 -6.39 1.42
C HIS A 120 -8.24 -7.33 2.07
N ARG A 121 -8.60 -8.61 2.28
CA ARG A 121 -7.68 -9.64 2.82
C ARG A 121 -6.53 -9.89 1.85
N GLU A 122 -6.83 -10.06 0.56
CA GLU A 122 -5.80 -10.17 -0.47
C GLU A 122 -4.87 -8.95 -0.47
N LEU A 123 -5.44 -7.75 -0.30
CA LEU A 123 -4.64 -6.54 -0.21
C LEU A 123 -3.73 -6.52 1.02
N ILE A 124 -4.21 -6.96 2.19
CA ILE A 124 -3.40 -7.09 3.42
C ILE A 124 -2.21 -8.02 3.17
N ASP A 125 -2.45 -9.17 2.56
CA ASP A 125 -1.40 -10.14 2.23
C ASP A 125 -0.36 -9.53 1.28
N LEU A 126 -0.81 -8.73 0.30
CA LEU A 126 0.08 -8.04 -0.65
C LEU A 126 0.92 -6.93 -0.01
N VAL A 127 0.41 -6.23 1.01
CA VAL A 127 1.14 -5.12 1.67
C VAL A 127 2.01 -5.58 2.85
N GLY A 128 2.02 -6.87 3.19
CA GLY A 128 2.89 -7.42 4.23
C GLY A 128 2.22 -7.65 5.59
N GLY A 129 0.91 -7.79 5.63
CA GLY A 129 0.19 -8.49 6.71
C GLY A 129 -0.32 -7.63 7.87
N ASP A 130 0.19 -6.43 8.12
CA ASP A 130 -0.24 -5.63 9.30
C ASP A 130 -1.35 -4.60 9.02
N GLY A 131 -1.76 -4.41 7.76
CA GLY A 131 -2.88 -3.56 7.34
C GLY A 131 -2.74 -2.06 7.64
N LYS A 132 -1.73 -1.64 8.42
CA LYS A 132 -1.51 -0.25 8.85
C LYS A 132 -1.17 0.68 7.69
N ALA A 133 -0.77 0.09 6.56
CA ALA A 133 -0.52 0.78 5.31
C ALA A 133 -1.78 0.99 4.44
N ILE A 134 -2.96 0.50 4.84
CA ILE A 134 -4.18 0.56 4.03
C ILE A 134 -5.10 1.69 4.49
N ILE A 135 -5.40 2.62 3.59
CA ILE A 135 -6.37 3.70 3.77
C ILE A 135 -7.65 3.31 3.05
N LEU A 136 -8.74 3.17 3.79
CA LEU A 136 -10.04 2.86 3.20
C LEU A 136 -10.78 4.14 2.78
N VAL A 137 -11.25 4.17 1.54
CA VAL A 137 -11.99 5.30 0.98
C VAL A 137 -13.19 4.78 0.20
N GLY A 138 -14.35 5.38 0.44
CA GLY A 138 -15.55 5.09 -0.34
C GLY A 138 -16.27 6.37 -0.75
N ASN A 139 -16.83 6.38 -1.96
CA ASN A 139 -17.66 7.47 -2.45
C ASN A 139 -19.14 7.04 -2.47
N GLY A 140 -20.06 7.88 -1.98
CA GLY A 140 -21.49 7.57 -1.92
C GLY A 140 -21.77 6.19 -1.29
N SER A 141 -22.44 5.32 -2.05
CA SER A 141 -22.72 3.92 -1.66
C SER A 141 -21.47 3.10 -1.33
N GLY A 142 -20.33 3.36 -1.97
CA GLY A 142 -19.04 2.74 -1.64
C GLY A 142 -18.55 3.10 -0.24
N GLY A 143 -18.94 4.27 0.28
CA GLY A 143 -18.69 4.64 1.68
C GLY A 143 -19.42 3.74 2.67
N ASN A 144 -20.61 3.26 2.31
CA ASN A 144 -21.33 2.28 3.13
C ASN A 144 -20.61 0.92 3.14
N LEU A 145 -20.10 0.45 1.98
CA LEU A 145 -19.27 -0.77 1.93
C LEU A 145 -17.99 -0.61 2.76
N ALA A 146 -17.35 0.56 2.72
CA ALA A 146 -16.20 0.86 3.56
C ALA A 146 -16.53 0.73 5.06
N LEU A 147 -17.67 1.25 5.49
CA LEU A 147 -18.13 1.10 6.87
C LEU A 147 -18.42 -0.36 7.25
N GLN A 148 -19.01 -1.15 6.35
CA GLN A 148 -19.21 -2.58 6.59
C GLN A 148 -17.88 -3.31 6.71
N LEU A 149 -16.91 -3.01 5.85
CA LEU A 149 -15.58 -3.59 5.90
C LEU A 149 -14.89 -3.36 7.25
N LEU A 150 -15.00 -2.14 7.81
CA LEU A 150 -14.45 -1.85 9.15
C LEU A 150 -15.09 -2.71 10.24
N ARG A 151 -16.41 -2.92 10.18
CA ARG A 151 -17.13 -3.79 11.14
C ARG A 151 -16.68 -5.26 11.04
N HIS A 152 -16.31 -5.71 9.85
CA HIS A 152 -15.78 -7.06 9.63
C HIS A 152 -14.28 -7.17 10.00
N GLY A 153 -13.52 -6.07 9.87
CA GLY A 153 -12.08 -6.01 10.16
C GLY A 153 -11.75 -6.09 11.64
N ASP A 154 -12.58 -5.50 12.52
CA ASP A 154 -12.38 -5.53 13.98
C ASP A 154 -12.52 -6.94 14.59
N GLY A 155 -13.02 -7.93 13.81
CA GLY A 155 -13.16 -9.32 14.24
C GLY A 155 -11.93 -10.21 13.99
N CYS A 156 -10.88 -9.70 13.33
CA CYS A 156 -9.68 -10.48 13.00
C CYS A 156 -8.48 -10.08 13.87
N HIS A 157 -8.60 -10.31 15.18
CA HIS A 157 -7.47 -10.61 16.05
C HIS A 157 -7.87 -11.77 16.98
N PRO A 158 -7.54 -13.03 16.63
CA PRO A 158 -7.03 -13.97 17.62
C PRO A 158 -5.58 -13.62 18.00
#